data_AF-G1V5Z9-F1
#
_entry.id   AF-G1V5Z9-F1
#
_cell.length_a   1.000
_cell.length_b   1.000
_cell.length_c   1.000
_cell.angle_alpha   90.00
_cell.angle_beta   90.00
_cell.angle_gamma   90.00
#
_symmetry.space_group_name_H-M   'P 1'
#
loop_
_entity.id
_entity.type
_entity.pdbx_description
1 polymer ?
#
loop_
_entity_poly.entity_id
_entity_poly.type
_entity_poly.pdbx_seq_one_letter_code
_entity_poly.pdbx_strand_id
1 'polypeptide(L)'
;MRTVTLSGQDFIVNPLKGKDIKALKAQGFDLMGGGYSISEGIDAVFATAGFDAAQTDELPFPDILALHKAIVNETFGVAEEEKN
;
A
#
# COMPACT_ATOMS: atom_id res chain seq x y z
N MET A 1 0.36 9.32 8.24
CA MET A 1 -0.08 9.75 6.91
C MET A 1 1.10 10.41 6.25
N ARG A 2 1.49 9.93 5.06
CA ARG A 2 2.68 10.39 4.34
C ARG A 2 2.33 10.69 2.90
N THR A 3 2.89 11.78 2.36
CA THR A 3 2.82 12.07 0.93
C THR A 3 4.02 11.46 0.23
N VAL A 4 3.78 10.77 -0.89
CA VAL A 4 4.81 10.15 -1.73
C VAL A 4 4.64 10.68 -3.15
N THR A 5 5.68 11.29 -3.70
CA THR A 5 5.68 11.78 -5.08
C THR A 5 6.24 10.70 -6.00
N LEU A 6 5.42 10.20 -6.94
CA LEU A 6 5.75 9.15 -7.90
C LEU A 6 5.41 9.63 -9.31
N SER A 7 6.34 9.50 -10.26
CA SER A 7 6.19 10.02 -11.64
C SER A 7 5.66 11.46 -11.75
N GLY A 8 5.97 12.32 -10.77
CA GLY A 8 5.52 13.71 -10.74
C GLY A 8 4.08 13.92 -10.23
N GLN A 9 3.43 12.87 -9.71
CA GLN A 9 2.13 12.92 -9.04
C GLN A 9 2.28 12.65 -7.55
N ASP A 10 1.55 13.40 -6.73
CA ASP A 10 1.54 13.22 -5.28
C ASP A 10 0.45 12.23 -4.85
N PHE A 11 0.88 11.20 -4.12
CA PHE A 11 0.01 10.17 -3.55
C PHE A 11 -0.02 10.30 -2.03
N ILE A 12 -1.22 10.35 -1.48
CA ILE A 12 -1.43 10.39 -0.03
C ILE A 12 -1.55 8.95 0.47
N VAL A 13 -0.55 8.52 1.23
CA VAL A 13 -0.50 7.19 1.83
C VAL A 13 -0.98 7.25 3.27
N ASN A 14 -1.98 6.43 3.58
CA ASN A 14 -2.52 6.26 4.92
C ASN A 14 -2.27 4.84 5.43
N PRO A 15 -2.04 4.67 6.74
CA PRO A 15 -1.95 3.34 7.33
C PRO A 15 -3.29 2.62 7.19
N LEU A 16 -3.25 1.33 6.82
CA LEU A 16 -4.44 0.49 6.81
C LEU A 16 -4.90 0.23 8.25
N LYS A 17 -6.21 0.23 8.49
CA LYS A 17 -6.74 -0.07 9.83
C LYS A 17 -6.78 -1.58 10.06
N GLY A 18 -6.83 -2.01 11.31
CA GLY A 18 -6.92 -3.44 11.64
C GLY A 18 -8.10 -4.18 10.97
N LYS A 19 -9.22 -3.49 10.73
CA LYS A 19 -10.36 -4.04 9.96
C LYS A 19 -10.01 -4.32 8.49
N ASP A 20 -9.19 -3.46 7.90
CA ASP A 20 -8.81 -3.47 6.49
C ASP A 20 -7.78 -4.59 6.26
N ILE A 21 -6.80 -4.72 7.17
CA ILE A 21 -5.84 -5.84 7.20
C ILE A 21 -6.57 -7.18 7.37
N LYS A 22 -7.59 -7.24 8.24
CA LYS A 22 -8.38 -8.45 8.44
C LYS A 22 -9.20 -8.83 7.19
N ALA A 23 -9.74 -7.84 6.49
CA ALA A 23 -10.45 -8.05 5.23
C ALA A 23 -9.52 -8.59 4.13
N LEU A 24 -8.33 -7.99 3.98
CA LEU A 24 -7.29 -8.47 3.05
C LEU A 24 -6.89 -9.91 3.36
N LYS A 25 -6.64 -10.24 4.63
CA LYS A 25 -6.32 -11.60 5.04
C LYS A 25 -7.46 -12.60 4.75
N ALA A 26 -8.72 -12.19 4.93
CA ALA A 26 -9.88 -13.03 4.60
C ALA A 26 -10.01 -13.29 3.09
N GLN A 27 -9.49 -12.39 2.25
CA GLN A 27 -9.40 -12.54 0.80
C GLN A 27 -8.16 -13.36 0.36
N GLY A 28 -7.30 -13.77 1.31
CA GLY A 28 -6.05 -14.50 1.02
C GLY A 28 -4.82 -13.62 0.84
N PHE A 29 -4.96 -12.29 0.97
CA PHE A 29 -3.86 -11.33 0.89
C PHE A 29 -3.25 -11.11 2.27
N ASP A 30 -2.23 -11.88 2.60
CA ASP A 30 -1.45 -11.67 3.81
C ASP A 30 -0.26 -10.73 3.55
N LEU A 31 -0.40 -9.47 3.97
CA LEU A 31 0.62 -8.42 3.86
C LEU A 31 1.93 -8.74 4.59
N MET A 32 1.87 -9.62 5.60
CA MET A 32 3.03 -10.05 6.39
C MET A 32 3.52 -11.44 5.99
N GLY A 33 2.64 -12.27 5.43
CA GLY A 33 2.89 -13.66 5.09
C GLY A 33 3.52 -13.91 3.72
N GLY A 34 3.55 -12.90 2.82
CA GLY A 34 4.30 -12.96 1.56
C GLY A 34 3.82 -14.03 0.57
N GLY A 35 2.53 -14.38 0.58
CA GLY A 35 1.99 -15.53 -0.17
C GLY A 35 1.08 -15.20 -1.35
N TYR A 36 0.86 -13.92 -1.67
CA TYR A 36 -0.02 -13.51 -2.77
C TYR A 36 0.76 -13.14 -4.03
N SER A 37 0.15 -13.35 -5.19
CA SER A 37 0.65 -12.82 -6.47
C SER A 37 0.83 -11.31 -6.34
N ILE A 38 2.06 -10.82 -6.54
CA ILE A 38 2.40 -9.40 -6.36
C ILE A 38 1.42 -8.51 -7.13
N SER A 39 1.03 -8.87 -8.34
CA SER A 39 0.03 -8.14 -9.13
C SER A 39 -1.36 -8.08 -8.46
N GLU A 40 -1.95 -9.23 -8.11
CA GLU A 40 -3.32 -9.28 -7.59
C GLU A 40 -3.43 -8.69 -6.17
N GLY A 41 -2.42 -8.88 -5.33
CA GLY A 41 -2.46 -8.34 -3.99
C GLY A 41 -2.12 -6.85 -3.92
N ILE A 42 -1.36 -6.31 -4.88
CA ILE A 42 -1.15 -4.86 -4.97
C ILE A 42 -2.47 -4.14 -5.20
N ASP A 43 -3.29 -4.60 -6.15
CA ASP A 43 -4.58 -3.99 -6.45
C ASP A 43 -5.52 -4.04 -5.24
N ALA A 44 -5.54 -5.17 -4.53
CA ALA A 44 -6.30 -5.32 -3.29
C ALA A 44 -5.84 -4.34 -2.21
N VAL A 45 -4.53 -4.15 -2.02
CA VAL A 45 -3.96 -3.18 -1.08
C VAL A 45 -4.34 -1.75 -1.46
N PHE A 46 -4.26 -1.41 -2.75
CA PHE A 46 -4.57 -0.08 -3.26
C PHE A 46 -6.05 0.26 -3.08
N ALA A 47 -6.95 -0.63 -3.48
CA ALA A 47 -8.38 -0.47 -3.26
C ALA A 47 -8.71 -0.30 -1.76
N THR A 48 -8.03 -1.06 -0.91
CA THR A 48 -8.21 -0.99 0.55
C THR A 48 -7.65 0.30 1.16
N ALA A 49 -6.55 0.81 0.62
CA ALA A 49 -5.99 2.11 0.97
C ALA A 49 -6.78 3.29 0.38
N GLY A 50 -7.76 3.02 -0.49
CA GLY A 50 -8.62 4.02 -1.11
C GLY A 50 -8.04 4.66 -2.36
N PHE A 51 -7.05 4.04 -3.00
CA PHE A 51 -6.56 4.44 -4.31
C PHE A 51 -7.52 3.97 -5.41
N ASP A 52 -7.66 4.80 -6.44
CA ASP A 52 -8.46 4.47 -7.61
C ASP A 52 -7.66 3.60 -8.59
N ALA A 53 -8.30 2.55 -9.13
CA ALA A 53 -7.64 1.61 -10.03
C ALA A 53 -7.14 2.29 -11.32
N ALA A 54 -7.84 3.30 -11.84
CA ALA A 54 -7.38 4.02 -13.02
C ALA A 54 -6.11 4.81 -12.73
N GLN A 55 -5.96 5.35 -11.51
CA GLN A 55 -4.72 6.05 -11.12
C GLN A 55 -3.53 5.11 -10.99
N THR A 56 -3.74 3.88 -10.55
CA THR A 56 -2.67 2.90 -10.34
C THR A 56 -2.29 2.15 -11.62
N ASP A 57 -3.24 1.98 -12.55
CA ASP A 57 -3.00 1.38 -13.88
C ASP A 57 -2.13 2.27 -14.79
N GLU A 58 -2.22 3.60 -14.64
CA GLU A 58 -1.41 4.55 -15.39
C GLU A 58 0.04 4.65 -14.89
N LEU A 59 0.34 4.13 -13.70
CA LEU A 59 1.67 4.18 -13.12
C LEU A 59 2.61 3.13 -13.71
N PRO A 60 3.89 3.47 -13.91
CA PRO A 60 4.88 2.47 -14.29
C PRO A 60 5.09 1.47 -13.14
N PHE A 61 5.35 0.20 -13.48
CA PHE A 61 5.52 -0.87 -12.48
C PHE A 61 6.48 -0.55 -11.31
N PRO A 62 7.62 0.15 -11.51
CA PRO A 62 8.46 0.59 -10.39
C PRO A 62 7.73 1.48 -9.36
N ASP A 63 6.84 2.37 -9.81
CA ASP A 63 6.09 3.28 -8.96
C ASP A 63 4.95 2.55 -8.25
N ILE A 64 4.30 1.60 -8.93
CA ILE A 64 3.32 0.68 -8.32
C ILE A 64 3.97 -0.04 -7.11
N LEU A 65 5.17 -0.59 -7.30
CA LEU A 65 5.89 -1.24 -6.19
C LEU A 65 6.29 -0.26 -5.09
N ALA A 66 6.70 0.95 -5.44
CA ALA A 66 7.05 2.00 -4.48
C ALA A 66 5.84 2.44 -3.63
N LEU A 67 4.68 2.61 -4.27
CA LEU A 67 3.42 2.96 -3.60
C LEU A 67 2.97 1.83 -2.67
N HIS A 68 2.99 0.58 -3.14
CA HIS A 68 2.66 -0.58 -2.32
C HIS A 68 3.56 -0.67 -1.08
N LYS A 69 4.87 -0.54 -1.29
CA LYS A 69 5.84 -0.52 -0.19
C LYS A 69 5.59 0.64 0.78
N ALA A 70 5.23 1.83 0.27
CA ALA A 70 4.88 2.96 1.12
C ALA A 70 3.65 2.68 2.00
N ILE A 71 2.60 2.06 1.45
CA ILE A 71 1.39 1.68 2.21
C ILE A 71 1.74 0.63 3.27
N VAL A 72 2.51 -0.40 2.92
CA VAL A 72 2.94 -1.44 3.85
C VAL A 72 3.82 -0.84 4.94
N ASN A 73 4.76 0.04 4.60
CA ASN A 73 5.60 0.74 5.57
C ASN A 73 4.78 1.69 6.45
N GLU A 74 3.80 2.41 5.94
CA GLU A 74 2.94 3.25 6.77
C GLU A 74 2.07 2.41 7.72
N THR A 75 1.66 1.21 7.28
CA THR A 75 0.79 0.29 8.02
C THR A 75 1.53 -0.53 9.10
N PHE A 76 2.73 -1.03 8.79
CA PHE A 76 3.51 -1.94 9.64
C PHE A 76 4.89 -1.39 10.03
N GLY A 77 5.40 -0.41 9.29
CA GLY A 77 6.60 0.32 9.64
C GLY A 77 6.34 1.17 10.86
N VAL A 78 6.62 0.55 11.99
CA VAL A 78 6.96 1.13 13.29
C VAL A 78 7.48 2.56 13.14
N ALA A 79 6.88 3.48 13.89
CA ALA A 79 7.49 4.63 14.56
C ALA A 79 9.03 4.75 14.48
N GLU A 80 9.59 5.08 13.31
CA GLU A 80 11.01 5.41 13.14
C GLU A 80 11.24 6.94 13.04
N GLU A 81 10.38 7.75 13.67
CA GLU A 81 10.63 9.20 13.84
C GLU A 81 10.36 9.75 15.26
N GLU A 82 10.20 8.91 16.31
CA GLU A 82 10.22 9.38 17.71
C GLU A 82 11.56 9.13 18.44
N LYS A 83 12.67 9.28 17.71
CA LYS A 83 14.00 9.47 18.32
C LYS A 83 14.77 10.56 17.59
N ASN A 84 14.38 11.80 17.83
CA ASN A 84 15.29 12.93 17.76
C ASN A 84 15.00 13.92 18.90
#